data_AF-A0AAD2BM93-F1
#
_entry.id   AF-A0AAD2BM93-F1
#
_cell.length_a   1.000
_cell.length_b   1.000
_cell.length_c   1.000
_cell.angle_alpha   90.00
_cell.angle_beta   90.00
_cell.angle_gamma   90.00
#
_symmetry.space_group_name_H-M   'P 1'
#
loop_
_entity.id
_entity.type
_entity.pdbx_description
1 polymer ?
#
loop_
_entity_poly.entity_id
_entity_poly.type
_entity_poly.pdbx_seq_one_letter_code
_entity_poly.pdbx_strand_id
1 'polypeptide(L)'
;MIMNAPLQHSPVVIRAFRPGDEPLLHAVFHCAVHGIAARRYAPEQCEAWAPTDYDVAQWHERIRRIQPFVAELDAQPVAYADLQANG
;
A
#
# COMPACT_ATOMS: atom_id res chain seq x y z
N MET A 1 38.00 5.07 14.99
CA MET A 1 36.89 4.40 15.70
C MET A 1 35.61 5.05 15.21
N ILE A 2 34.96 4.47 14.20
CA ILE A 2 33.72 5.02 13.60
C ILE A 2 32.56 4.47 14.41
N MET A 3 31.88 5.34 15.16
CA MET A 3 30.67 5.00 15.89
C MET A 3 29.51 4.91 14.88
N ASN A 4 28.96 3.71 14.66
CA ASN A 4 27.66 3.56 14.01
C ASN A 4 26.58 4.07 14.98
N ALA A 5 26.12 5.30 14.78
CA ALA A 5 24.87 5.74 15.40
C ALA A 5 23.71 4.89 14.84
N PRO A 6 22.76 4.43 15.68
CA PRO A 6 21.58 3.74 15.18
C PRO A 6 20.82 4.67 14.23
N LEU A 7 20.42 4.14 13.06
CA LEU A 7 19.58 4.88 12.12
C LEU A 7 18.28 5.27 12.84
N GLN A 8 18.08 6.57 13.06
CA GLN A 8 16.80 7.10 13.51
C GLN A 8 15.83 7.01 12.34
N HIS A 9 14.86 6.11 12.43
CA HIS A 9 13.77 6.03 11.46
C HIS A 9 12.64 6.93 11.96
N SER A 10 12.02 7.69 11.05
CA SER A 10 10.75 8.37 11.37
C SER A 10 9.75 7.35 11.90
N PRO A 11 8.96 7.70 12.94
CA PRO A 11 7.99 6.77 13.50
C PRO A 11 6.90 6.45 12.47
N VAL A 12 6.55 5.18 12.36
CA VAL A 12 5.38 4.74 11.58
C VAL A 12 4.12 4.94 12.42
N VAL A 13 3.12 5.60 11.86
CA VAL A 13 1.81 5.79 12.49
C VAL A 13 0.78 4.95 11.75
N ILE A 14 0.01 4.15 12.48
CA ILE A 14 -1.14 3.41 11.92
C ILE A 14 -2.42 4.20 12.17
N ARG A 15 -3.23 4.38 11.13
CA ARG A 15 -4.52 5.06 11.22
C ARG A 15 -5.59 4.40 10.37
N ALA A 16 -6.85 4.75 10.62
CA ALA A 16 -7.94 4.39 9.73
C ALA A 16 -7.78 5.08 8.36
N PHE A 17 -8.28 4.43 7.31
CA PHE A 17 -8.49 5.01 5.98
C PHE A 17 -9.29 6.31 6.04
N ARG A 18 -8.96 7.25 5.14
CA ARG A 18 -9.66 8.52 4.95
C ARG A 18 -10.04 8.69 3.48
N PRO A 19 -11.25 9.22 3.17
CA PRO A 19 -11.55 9.65 1.81
C PRO A 19 -10.49 10.64 1.32
N GLY A 20 -9.93 10.41 0.14
CA GLY A 20 -8.76 11.10 -0.41
C GLY A 20 -7.50 10.22 -0.47
N ASP A 21 -7.41 9.14 0.33
CA ASP A 21 -6.26 8.24 0.30
C ASP A 21 -6.25 7.32 -0.93
N GLU A 22 -7.38 7.16 -1.62
CA GLU A 22 -7.57 6.15 -2.67
C GLU A 22 -6.47 6.13 -3.74
N PRO A 23 -6.04 7.28 -4.30
CA PRO A 23 -5.00 7.29 -5.33
C PRO A 23 -3.64 6.83 -4.77
N LEU A 24 -3.32 7.24 -3.54
CA LEU A 24 -2.06 6.87 -2.89
C LEU A 24 -2.04 5.39 -2.52
N LEU A 25 -3.16 4.85 -2.03
CA LEU A 25 -3.25 3.41 -1.74
C LEU A 25 -3.21 2.56 -3.01
N HIS A 26 -3.71 3.06 -4.14
CA HIS A 26 -3.52 2.40 -5.43
C HIS A 26 -2.04 2.33 -5.80
N ALA A 27 -1.33 3.46 -5.70
CA ALA A 27 0.10 3.52 -6.01
C ALA A 27 0.90 2.56 -5.13
N VAL A 28 0.61 2.51 -3.82
CA VAL A 28 1.22 1.55 -2.88
C VAL A 28 0.95 0.10 -3.32
N PHE A 29 -0.30 -0.23 -3.66
CA PHE A 29 -0.68 -1.56 -4.12
C PHE A 29 0.06 -1.97 -5.40
N HIS A 30 0.03 -1.11 -6.42
CA HIS A 30 0.68 -1.35 -7.70
C HIS A 30 2.20 -1.50 -7.52
N CYS A 31 2.85 -0.64 -6.74
CA CYS A 31 4.28 -0.74 -6.41
C CYS A 31 4.62 -2.04 -5.68
N ALA A 32 3.78 -2.49 -4.73
CA ALA A 32 4.01 -3.74 -4.02
C ALA A 32 3.94 -4.96 -4.97
N VAL A 33 2.96 -4.97 -5.87
CA VAL A 33 2.80 -6.05 -6.86
C VAL A 33 3.97 -6.06 -7.84
N HIS A 34 4.25 -4.95 -8.52
CA HIS A 34 5.27 -4.89 -9.56
C HIS A 34 6.71 -4.81 -9.03
N GLY A 35 6.92 -4.46 -7.76
CA GLY A 35 8.24 -4.39 -7.14
C GLY A 35 8.62 -5.62 -6.32
N ILE A 36 7.73 -6.08 -5.44
CA ILE A 36 8.00 -7.18 -4.51
C ILE A 36 7.50 -8.50 -5.08
N ALA A 37 6.22 -8.56 -5.49
CA ALA A 37 5.60 -9.79 -5.96
C ALA A 37 6.18 -10.26 -7.30
N ALA A 38 6.60 -9.33 -8.18
CA ALA A 38 7.28 -9.63 -9.45
C ALA A 38 8.55 -10.48 -9.32
N ARG A 39 9.12 -10.63 -8.11
CA ARG A 39 10.24 -11.55 -7.85
C ARG A 39 9.83 -13.03 -7.81
N ARG A 40 8.53 -13.31 -7.71
CA ARG A 40 7.97 -14.66 -7.54
C ARG A 40 6.88 -15.00 -8.54
N TYR A 41 6.31 -14.00 -9.20
CA TYR A 41 5.21 -14.17 -10.14
C TYR A 41 5.58 -13.63 -11.51
N ALA A 42 5.01 -14.25 -12.54
CA ALA A 42 5.24 -13.83 -13.92
C ALA A 42 4.62 -12.44 -14.17
N PRO A 43 5.14 -11.65 -15.13
CA PRO A 43 4.61 -10.34 -15.44
C PRO A 43 3.10 -10.33 -15.72
N GLU A 44 2.59 -11.35 -16.40
CA GLU A 44 1.16 -11.47 -16.74
C GLU A 44 0.30 -11.66 -15.48
N GLN A 45 0.83 -12.32 -14.45
CA GLN A 45 0.14 -12.47 -13.16
C GLN A 45 0.12 -11.16 -12.38
N CYS A 46 1.25 -10.44 -12.36
CA CYS A 46 1.33 -9.11 -11.75
C CYS A 46 0.37 -8.12 -12.42
N GLU A 47 0.32 -8.11 -13.75
CA GLU A 47 -0.58 -7.26 -14.52
C GLU A 47 -2.06 -7.62 -14.31
N ALA A 48 -2.37 -8.91 -14.18
CA ALA A 48 -3.73 -9.36 -13.86
C ALA A 48 -4.17 -8.91 -12.45
N TRP A 49 -3.24 -8.74 -11.50
CA TRP A 49 -3.55 -8.31 -10.13
C TRP A 49 -3.55 -6.80 -9.95
N ALA A 50 -2.61 -6.11 -10.59
CA ALA A 50 -2.46 -4.66 -10.55
C ALA A 50 -2.18 -4.14 -11.95
N PRO A 51 -3.21 -3.99 -12.80
CA PRO A 51 -3.02 -3.56 -14.17
C PRO A 51 -2.53 -2.12 -14.23
N THR A 52 -1.76 -1.83 -15.27
CA THR A 52 -1.24 -0.48 -15.56
C THR A 52 -2.37 0.48 -15.87
N ASP A 53 -3.38 0.00 -16.59
CA ASP A 53 -4.65 0.70 -16.82
C ASP A 53 -5.74 0.11 -15.92
N TYR A 54 -6.36 0.96 -15.10
CA TYR A 54 -7.33 0.53 -14.11
C TYR A 54 -8.48 1.54 -14.01
N ASP A 55 -9.66 1.04 -13.67
CA ASP A 55 -10.82 1.88 -13.42
C ASP A 55 -10.70 2.55 -12.04
N VAL A 56 -10.44 3.87 -12.05
CA VAL A 56 -10.30 4.70 -10.85
C VAL A 56 -11.56 4.68 -9.99
N ALA A 57 -12.76 4.70 -10.59
CA ALA A 57 -14.01 4.68 -9.83
C ALA A 57 -14.21 3.33 -9.14
N GLN A 58 -13.95 2.23 -9.86
CA GLN A 58 -13.99 0.89 -9.29
C GLN A 58 -12.98 0.73 -8.13
N TRP A 59 -11.78 1.29 -8.28
CA TRP A 59 -10.79 1.29 -7.21
C TRP A 59 -11.27 2.06 -5.99
N HIS A 60 -11.82 3.27 -6.18
CA HIS A 60 -12.36 4.09 -5.10
C HIS A 60 -13.46 3.36 -4.34
N GLU A 61 -14.39 2.71 -5.05
CA GLU A 61 -15.44 1.90 -4.42
C GLU A 61 -14.86 0.73 -3.62
N ARG A 62 -13.90 0.00 -4.21
CA ARG A 62 -13.26 -1.15 -3.55
C ARG A 62 -12.58 -0.74 -2.25
N ILE A 63 -11.74 0.28 -2.27
CA ILE A 63 -10.93 0.66 -1.11
C ILE A 63 -11.78 1.28 0.00
N ARG A 64 -12.83 2.05 -0.37
CA ARG A 64 -13.81 2.58 0.58
C ARG A 64 -14.64 1.49 1.25
N ARG A 65 -14.92 0.41 0.53
CA ARG A 65 -15.68 -0.73 1.05
C ARG A 65 -14.90 -1.52 2.10
N ILE A 66 -13.61 -1.75 1.88
CA ILE A 66 -12.79 -2.56 2.80
C ILE A 66 -12.25 -1.74 3.98
N GLN A 67 -12.23 -0.41 3.90
CA GLN A 67 -11.81 0.49 4.98
C GLN A 67 -10.50 0.06 5.67
N PRO A 68 -9.38 -0.01 4.93
CA PRO A 68 -8.16 -0.58 5.48
C PRO A 68 -7.53 0.32 6.56
N PHE A 69 -6.62 -0.27 7.34
CA PHE A 69 -5.67 0.51 8.11
C PHE A 69 -4.52 0.96 7.23
N VAL A 70 -4.10 2.21 7.38
CA VAL A 70 -3.02 2.84 6.61
C VAL A 70 -1.84 3.10 7.53
N ALA A 71 -0.65 2.71 7.09
CA ALA A 71 0.61 3.06 7.72
C ALA A 71 1.18 4.32 7.07
N GLU A 72 1.51 5.31 7.89
CA GLU A 72 2.12 6.57 7.46
C GLU A 72 3.55 6.69 7.97
N LEU A 73 4.42 7.20 7.10
CA LEU A 73 5.76 7.70 7.43
C LEU A 73 5.81 9.17 7.00
N ASP A 74 6.21 10.08 7.90
CA ASP A 74 6.25 11.52 7.60
C ASP A 74 4.93 12.07 7.01
N ALA A 75 3.80 11.62 7.56
CA ALA A 75 2.43 11.94 7.12
C ALA A 75 2.11 11.53 5.67
N GLN A 76 2.86 10.59 5.09
CA GLN A 76 2.59 9.99 3.79
C GLN A 76 2.22 8.51 3.94
N PRO A 77 1.12 8.04 3.31
CA PRO A 77 0.81 6.61 3.22
C PRO A 77 1.95 5.82 2.55
N VAL A 78 2.48 4.82 3.26
CA VAL A 78 3.55 3.92 2.75
C VAL A 78 3.11 2.46 2.67
N ALA A 79 2.07 2.08 3.40
CA ALA A 79 1.47 0.75 3.35
C ALA A 79 0.00 0.80 3.79
N TYR A 80 -0.76 -0.25 3.49
CA TYR A 80 -2.06 -0.47 4.10
C TYR A 80 -2.34 -1.96 4.27
N ALA A 81 -3.27 -2.29 5.15
CA ALA A 81 -3.75 -3.65 5.36
C ALA A 81 -5.27 -3.63 5.63
N ASP A 82 -5.99 -4.53 4.97
CA ASP A 82 -7.38 -4.85 5.28
C ASP A 82 -7.41 -5.93 6.37
N LEU A 83 -8.32 -5.82 7.34
CA LEU A 83 -8.54 -6.81 8.38
C LEU A 83 -10.01 -7.19 8.40
N GLN A 84 -10.30 -8.44 8.02
CA GLN A 84 -11.67 -8.94 8.00
C GLN A 84 -12.07 -9.54 9.35
N ALA A 85 -13.34 -9.40 9.70
CA ALA A 85 -13.86 -9.83 11.00
C ALA A 85 -13.78 -11.34 11.24
N ASN A 86 -13.67 -12.14 10.17
CA ASN A 86 -13.63 -13.59 10.21
C ASN A 86 -12.20 -14.19 10.20
N GLY A 87 -11.15 -13.37 10.16
CA GLY A 87 -9.77 -13.84 10.04
C GLY A 87 -9.50 -14.48 8.68
#